data_AF-A0A958VS71-F1
#
_entry.id   AF-A0A958VS71-F1
#
_cell.length_a   1.000
_cell.length_b   1.000
_cell.length_c   1.000
_cell.angle_alpha   90.00
_cell.angle_beta   90.00
_cell.angle_gamma   90.00
#
_symmetry.space_group_name_H-M   'P 1'
#
loop_
_entity.id
_entity.type
_entity.pdbx_description
1 polymer ?
#
loop_
_entity_poly.entity_id
_entity_poly.type
_entity_poly.pdbx_seq_one_letter_code
_entity_poly.pdbx_strand_id
1 'polypeptide(L)'
;GGGRRDEERSRAKERVFSFRDRQHRWDPRNQRPELWDLFNTWKRSDECLRVFPLSNWTELDIWQYIRQERIPIVPLYFAKPRPVVERNGDLIVVDDQRMRLRNGETPEQRTVRFRTLGCYPVTGAIESTAVTVEEIVHEMLTTRESERRGRAIDRDESAAMERKKRDGYF
;
A
#
# COMPACT_ATOMS: atom_id res chain seq x y z
N GLY A 1 4.23 -5.71 -10.74
CA GLY A 1 4.03 -4.51 -9.91
C GLY A 1 2.55 -4.24 -9.84
N GLY A 2 2.01 -3.96 -8.67
CA GLY A 2 0.59 -3.62 -8.48
C GLY A 2 0.35 -2.23 -7.89
N GLY A 3 1.40 -1.41 -7.82
CA GLY A 3 1.32 -0.10 -7.17
C GLY A 3 0.40 0.86 -7.93
N ARG A 4 -0.39 1.61 -7.18
CA ARG A 4 -1.37 2.58 -7.69
C ARG A 4 -0.99 4.01 -7.30
N ARG A 5 -1.52 5.00 -8.03
CA ARG A 5 -1.22 6.42 -7.75
C ARG A 5 -1.95 6.95 -6.51
N ASP A 6 -3.10 6.37 -6.17
CA ASP A 6 -3.93 6.79 -5.03
C ASP A 6 -3.45 6.22 -3.69
N GLU A 7 -2.66 5.14 -3.70
CA GLU A 7 -2.11 4.49 -2.50
C GLU A 7 -1.39 5.47 -1.56
N GLU A 8 -0.67 6.44 -2.13
CA GLU A 8 0.14 7.41 -1.40
C GLU A 8 0.45 8.66 -2.25
N ARG A 9 0.48 9.84 -1.64
CA ARG A 9 0.70 11.14 -2.32
C ARG A 9 1.97 11.19 -3.19
N SER A 10 3.04 10.52 -2.75
CA SER A 10 4.32 10.48 -3.48
C SER A 10 4.24 9.74 -4.82
N ARG A 11 3.22 8.90 -5.00
CA ARG A 11 2.99 8.09 -6.21
C ARG A 11 2.17 8.82 -7.28
N ALA A 12 1.62 10.00 -6.98
CA ALA A 12 0.77 10.76 -7.92
C ALA A 12 1.45 11.10 -9.26
N LYS A 13 2.78 11.20 -9.28
CA LYS A 13 3.58 11.49 -10.48
C LYS A 13 4.18 10.22 -11.13
N GLU A 14 3.81 9.03 -10.66
CA GLU A 14 4.29 7.77 -11.24
C GLU A 14 3.70 7.53 -12.63
N ARG A 15 4.55 6.99 -13.50
CA ARG A 15 4.19 6.55 -14.85
C ARG A 15 3.76 5.08 -14.84
N VAL A 16 2.99 4.67 -15.85
CA VAL A 16 2.65 3.26 -16.07
C VAL A 16 3.92 2.45 -16.29
N PHE A 17 4.87 3.01 -17.05
CA PHE A 17 6.16 2.45 -17.39
C PHE A 17 7.30 3.17 -16.66
N SER A 18 8.03 2.42 -15.83
CA SER A 18 9.19 2.91 -15.09
C SER A 18 10.47 2.23 -15.59
N PHE A 19 11.32 3.00 -16.27
CA PHE A 19 12.61 2.54 -16.81
C PHE A 19 13.67 2.52 -15.71
N ARG A 20 14.49 1.47 -15.70
CA ARG A 20 15.57 1.21 -14.75
C ARG A 20 16.87 0.93 -15.49
N ASP A 21 17.95 1.53 -15.01
CA ASP A 21 19.30 1.30 -15.54
C ASP A 21 19.79 -0.11 -15.21
N ARG A 22 21.00 -0.46 -15.69
CA ARG A 22 21.65 -1.75 -15.42
C ARG A 22 21.88 -2.02 -13.94
N GLN A 23 21.96 -0.98 -13.11
CA GLN A 23 22.09 -1.07 -11.65
C GLN A 23 20.71 -1.01 -10.95
N HIS A 24 19.61 -1.17 -11.69
CA HIS A 24 18.22 -1.08 -11.22
C HIS A 24 17.81 0.29 -10.67
N ARG A 25 18.60 1.33 -10.89
CA ARG A 25 18.30 2.69 -10.41
C ARG A 25 17.30 3.38 -11.31
N TRP A 26 16.55 4.28 -10.70
CA TRP A 26 15.61 5.16 -11.40
C TRP A 26 16.26 6.50 -11.74
N ASP A 27 16.22 6.89 -13.02
CA ASP A 27 16.66 8.20 -13.50
C ASP A 27 15.44 8.97 -14.08
N PRO A 28 15.09 10.16 -13.52
CA PRO A 28 14.01 10.99 -14.04
C PRO A 28 14.17 11.35 -15.52
N ARG A 29 15.39 11.53 -16.01
CA ARG A 29 15.67 11.95 -17.41
C ARG A 29 15.41 10.83 -18.42
N ASN A 30 15.49 9.58 -17.97
CA ASN A 30 15.26 8.41 -18.82
C ASN A 30 13.78 7.98 -18.85
N GLN A 31 12.90 8.68 -18.11
CA GLN A 31 11.47 8.40 -18.13
C GLN A 31 10.80 9.07 -19.33
N ARG A 32 9.89 8.37 -19.98
CA ARG A 32 9.30 8.79 -21.25
C ARG A 32 7.89 9.37 -21.05
N PRO A 33 7.49 10.37 -21.85
CA PRO A 33 6.10 10.80 -21.92
C PRO A 33 5.18 9.62 -22.26
N GLU A 34 4.02 9.58 -21.62
CA GLU A 34 2.93 8.63 -21.90
C GLU A 34 1.78 9.50 -22.40
N LEU A 35 1.58 9.55 -23.72
CA LEU A 35 0.56 10.38 -24.36
C LEU A 35 -0.58 9.48 -24.80
N TRP A 36 -1.80 9.76 -24.34
CA TRP A 36 -2.96 8.86 -24.52
C TRP A 36 -2.63 7.44 -24.01
N ASP A 37 -3.02 6.42 -24.77
CA ASP A 37 -2.71 5.00 -24.51
C ASP A 37 -1.51 4.53 -25.36
N LEU A 38 -0.64 5.44 -25.79
CA LEU A 38 0.57 5.14 -26.55
C LEU A 38 1.79 5.06 -25.62
N PHE A 39 2.41 3.89 -25.58
CA PHE A 39 3.53 3.61 -24.70
C PHE A 39 4.79 3.27 -25.49
N ASN A 40 5.87 4.02 -25.26
CA ASN A 40 7.17 3.70 -25.83
C ASN A 40 7.93 2.72 -24.90
N THR A 41 7.88 1.43 -25.21
CA THR A 41 8.47 0.35 -24.41
C THR A 41 9.87 -0.08 -24.85
N TRP A 42 10.44 0.56 -25.88
CA TRP A 42 11.76 0.20 -26.41
C TRP A 42 12.83 0.34 -25.31
N LYS A 43 13.62 -0.68 -25.01
CA LYS A 43 14.67 -0.59 -23.98
C LYS A 43 15.98 -1.12 -24.52
N ARG A 44 17.10 -0.69 -23.93
CA ARG A 44 18.40 -1.33 -24.17
C ARG A 44 18.44 -2.73 -23.55
N SER A 45 19.37 -3.56 -23.99
CA SER A 45 19.50 -4.94 -23.50
C SER A 45 19.80 -5.01 -22.01
N ASP A 46 20.55 -4.03 -21.48
CA ASP A 46 20.96 -3.91 -20.09
C ASP A 46 20.00 -3.09 -19.20
N GLU A 47 18.91 -2.56 -19.76
CA GLU A 47 17.85 -1.87 -19.01
C GLU A 47 16.72 -2.82 -18.60
N CYS A 48 15.99 -2.44 -17.54
CA CYS A 48 14.79 -3.14 -17.09
C CYS A 48 13.58 -2.19 -17.04
N LEU A 49 12.37 -2.75 -17.18
CA LEU A 49 11.12 -2.00 -17.20
C LEU A 49 10.20 -2.55 -16.11
N ARG A 50 9.69 -1.67 -15.25
CA ARG A 50 8.60 -1.99 -14.32
C ARG A 50 7.30 -1.41 -14.86
N VAL A 51 6.24 -2.22 -14.86
CA VAL A 51 4.91 -1.84 -15.38
C VAL A 51 3.89 -1.86 -14.24
N PHE A 52 3.02 -0.85 -14.20
CA PHE A 52 1.97 -0.64 -13.21
C PHE A 52 0.59 -0.59 -13.88
N PRO A 53 -0.02 -1.75 -14.20
CA PRO A 53 -1.28 -1.80 -14.96
C PRO A 53 -2.45 -1.16 -14.23
N LEU A 54 -2.40 -1.17 -12.90
CA LEU A 54 -3.43 -0.65 -12.01
C LEU A 54 -3.18 0.81 -11.63
N SER A 55 -2.25 1.52 -12.28
CA SER A 55 -1.83 2.86 -11.85
C SER A 55 -2.97 3.86 -11.69
N ASN A 56 -4.01 3.72 -12.52
CA ASN A 56 -5.18 4.60 -12.55
C ASN A 56 -6.38 4.07 -11.74
N TRP A 57 -6.25 2.91 -11.10
CA TRP A 57 -7.29 2.35 -10.24
C TRP A 57 -7.20 2.96 -8.85
N THR A 58 -8.35 3.21 -8.25
CA THR A 58 -8.48 3.59 -6.83
C THR A 58 -8.68 2.36 -5.95
N GLU A 59 -8.53 2.51 -4.63
CA GLU A 59 -8.85 1.43 -3.69
C GLU A 59 -10.31 0.98 -3.81
N LEU A 60 -11.23 1.92 -4.07
CA LEU A 60 -12.64 1.60 -4.31
C LEU A 60 -12.82 0.75 -5.58
N ASP A 61 -12.10 1.07 -6.67
CA ASP A 61 -12.16 0.28 -7.91
C ASP A 61 -11.68 -1.15 -7.68
N ILE A 62 -10.61 -1.32 -6.89
CA ILE A 62 -10.08 -2.64 -6.52
C ILE A 62 -11.12 -3.45 -5.76
N TRP A 63 -11.75 -2.89 -4.72
CA TRP A 63 -12.76 -3.60 -3.94
C TRP A 63 -14.04 -3.89 -4.75
N GLN A 64 -14.48 -2.96 -5.59
CA GLN A 64 -15.61 -3.20 -6.49
C GLN A 64 -15.33 -4.35 -7.46
N TYR A 65 -14.12 -4.41 -8.02
CA TYR A 65 -13.71 -5.48 -8.92
C TYR A 65 -13.59 -6.83 -8.21
N ILE A 66 -13.01 -6.86 -7.01
CA ILE A 66 -12.98 -8.06 -6.15
C ILE A 66 -14.40 -8.58 -5.91
N ARG A 67 -15.35 -7.69 -5.62
CA ARG A 67 -16.76 -8.06 -5.41
C ARG A 67 -17.39 -8.61 -6.69
N GLN A 68 -17.21 -7.93 -7.82
CA GLN A 68 -17.80 -8.30 -9.11
C GLN A 68 -17.28 -9.66 -9.61
N GLU A 69 -15.96 -9.85 -9.55
CA GLU A 69 -15.28 -11.07 -10.02
C GLU A 69 -15.21 -12.17 -8.95
N ARG A 70 -15.73 -11.90 -7.74
CA ARG A 70 -15.75 -12.82 -6.58
C ARG A 70 -14.36 -13.38 -6.25
N ILE A 71 -13.36 -12.50 -6.26
CA ILE A 71 -11.95 -12.88 -6.02
C ILE A 71 -11.79 -13.22 -4.53
N PRO A 72 -11.24 -14.38 -4.17
CA PRO A 72 -10.95 -14.72 -2.77
C PRO A 72 -9.93 -13.76 -2.14
N ILE A 73 -10.20 -13.30 -0.92
CA ILE A 73 -9.36 -12.35 -0.19
C ILE A 73 -8.86 -12.96 1.12
N VAL A 74 -7.66 -12.55 1.54
CA VAL A 74 -7.05 -12.97 2.79
C VAL A 74 -7.89 -12.48 4.00
N PRO A 75 -8.16 -13.33 5.01
CA PRO A 75 -9.03 -12.97 6.13
C PRO A 75 -8.60 -11.74 6.97
N LEU A 76 -7.34 -11.32 6.88
CA LEU A 76 -6.84 -10.13 7.59
C LEU A 76 -7.48 -8.83 7.10
N TYR A 77 -8.02 -8.81 5.88
CA TYR A 77 -8.75 -7.65 5.37
C TYR A 77 -10.13 -7.48 6.01
N PHE A 78 -10.65 -8.50 6.69
CA PHE A 78 -11.93 -8.45 7.40
C PHE A 78 -11.73 -8.09 8.88
N ALA A 79 -12.71 -7.36 9.40
CA ALA A 79 -12.81 -6.97 10.79
C ALA A 79 -12.86 -8.19 11.70
N LYS A 80 -12.04 -8.20 12.75
CA LYS A 80 -12.08 -9.21 13.80
C LYS A 80 -11.61 -8.60 15.12
N PRO A 81 -12.17 -9.00 16.27
CA PRO A 81 -11.61 -8.68 17.57
C PRO A 81 -10.17 -9.20 17.66
N ARG A 82 -9.22 -8.30 17.91
CA ARG A 82 -7.81 -8.60 18.08
C ARG A 82 -7.23 -7.77 19.23
N PRO A 83 -6.29 -8.33 20.00
CA PRO A 83 -5.54 -7.54 20.97
C PRO A 83 -4.63 -6.56 20.22
N VAL A 84 -4.71 -5.28 20.55
CA VAL A 84 -3.93 -4.21 19.92
C VAL A 84 -3.27 -3.34 20.98
N VAL A 85 -2.15 -2.73 20.60
CA VAL A 85 -1.58 -1.59 21.34
C VAL A 85 -1.46 -0.41 20.40
N GLU A 86 -1.77 0.77 20.93
CA GLU A 86 -1.65 2.02 20.17
C GLU A 86 -0.22 2.56 20.30
N ARG A 87 0.47 2.72 19.16
CA ARG A 87 1.80 3.34 19.11
C ARG A 87 1.83 4.43 18.07
N ASN A 88 2.10 5.65 18.52
CA ASN A 88 2.17 6.83 17.65
C ASN A 88 0.88 6.99 16.80
N GLY A 89 -0.29 6.59 17.31
CA GLY A 89 -1.56 6.64 16.58
C GLY A 89 -1.83 5.49 15.59
N ASP A 90 -0.92 4.51 15.48
CA ASP A 90 -1.20 3.25 14.76
C ASP A 90 -1.65 2.16 15.74
N LEU A 91 -2.69 1.40 15.38
CA LEU A 91 -3.10 0.21 16.13
C LEU A 91 -2.28 -0.99 15.67
N ILE A 92 -1.39 -1.49 16.53
CA ILE A 92 -0.54 -2.63 16.19
C ILE A 92 -1.11 -3.87 16.86
N VAL A 93 -1.46 -4.88 16.05
CA VAL A 93 -1.98 -6.17 16.53
C VAL A 93 -0.89 -6.96 17.25
N VAL A 94 -1.23 -7.51 18.41
CA VAL A 94 -0.34 -8.35 19.23
C VAL A 94 -0.67 -9.82 18.97
N ASP A 95 -0.10 -10.38 17.90
CA ASP A 95 -0.35 -11.78 17.50
C ASP A 95 0.64 -12.77 18.15
N ASP A 96 1.91 -12.40 18.33
CA ASP A 96 2.93 -13.32 18.85
C ASP A 96 4.09 -12.63 19.59
N GLN A 97 5.03 -13.45 20.08
CA GLN A 97 6.17 -13.05 20.91
C GLN A 97 7.19 -12.14 20.20
N ARG A 98 7.14 -12.01 18.86
CA ARG A 98 8.02 -11.09 18.11
C ARG A 98 7.71 -9.64 18.46
N MET A 99 6.48 -9.36 18.88
CA MET A 99 6.08 -8.04 19.34
C MET A 99 6.35 -7.86 20.83
N ARG A 100 7.42 -7.11 21.13
CA ARG A 100 7.74 -6.70 22.50
C ARG A 100 6.93 -5.47 22.88
N LEU A 101 6.22 -5.54 24.00
CA LEU A 101 5.52 -4.42 24.61
C LEU A 101 6.52 -3.44 25.25
N ARG A 102 6.23 -2.14 25.19
CA ARG A 102 6.96 -1.12 25.94
C ARG A 102 6.42 -1.04 27.36
N ASN A 103 7.20 -0.47 28.28
CA ASN A 103 6.76 -0.28 29.66
C ASN A 103 5.43 0.50 29.71
N GLY A 104 4.42 -0.07 30.37
CA GLY A 104 3.08 0.50 30.50
C GLY A 104 2.11 0.18 29.38
N GLU A 105 2.54 -0.47 28.29
CA GLU A 105 1.62 -0.91 27.24
C GLU A 105 0.85 -2.16 27.68
N THR A 106 -0.48 -2.05 27.69
CA THR A 106 -1.38 -3.19 27.94
C THR A 106 -2.23 -3.40 26.69
N PRO A 107 -2.26 -4.61 26.09
CA PRO A 107 -3.09 -4.86 24.94
C PRO A 107 -4.58 -4.70 25.26
N GLU A 108 -5.29 -3.97 24.40
CA GLU A 108 -6.74 -3.80 24.46
C GLU A 108 -7.41 -4.60 23.35
N GLN A 109 -8.58 -5.18 23.61
CA GLN A 109 -9.36 -5.85 22.57
C GLN A 109 -10.09 -4.81 21.73
N ARG A 110 -9.79 -4.76 20.43
CA ARG A 110 -10.50 -3.90 19.47
C ARG A 110 -10.88 -4.68 18.23
N THR A 111 -12.00 -4.32 17.62
CA THR A 111 -12.41 -4.88 16.32
C THR A 111 -11.71 -4.11 15.22
N VAL A 112 -10.74 -4.76 14.58
CA VAL A 112 -9.85 -4.11 13.62
C VAL A 112 -9.73 -4.91 12.33
N ARG A 113 -9.35 -4.26 11.24
CA ARG A 113 -8.94 -4.89 9.96
C ARG A 113 -7.68 -4.23 9.41
N PHE A 114 -7.09 -4.83 8.39
CA PHE A 114 -5.94 -4.25 7.70
C PHE A 114 -6.34 -3.70 6.33
N ARG A 115 -5.92 -2.48 6.00
CA ARG A 115 -6.05 -1.92 4.64
C ARG A 115 -4.85 -2.24 3.76
N THR A 116 -3.67 -2.36 4.34
CA THR A 116 -2.47 -2.86 3.65
C THR A 116 -1.83 -3.94 4.49
N LEU A 117 -1.17 -4.90 3.84
CA LEU A 117 -0.42 -5.94 4.51
C LEU A 117 1.06 -5.78 4.16
N GLY A 118 1.90 -5.66 5.18
CA GLY A 118 3.35 -5.62 5.07
C GLY A 118 3.99 -6.58 6.06
N CYS A 119 5.18 -6.24 6.55
CA CYS A 119 5.83 -7.04 7.59
C CYS A 119 5.13 -6.83 8.96
N TYR A 120 5.12 -7.88 9.76
CA TYR A 120 4.80 -7.80 11.18
C TYR A 120 6.05 -7.39 11.98
N PRO A 121 5.97 -6.54 13.02
CA PRO A 121 4.80 -5.85 13.59
C PRO A 121 4.68 -4.38 13.13
N VAL A 122 5.00 -4.08 11.87
CA VAL A 122 5.07 -2.69 11.34
C VAL A 122 3.88 -2.32 10.45
N THR A 123 2.84 -3.16 10.46
CA THR A 123 1.59 -2.92 9.74
C THR A 123 0.53 -2.49 10.75
N GLY A 124 0.06 -1.25 10.67
CA GLY A 124 -1.04 -0.73 11.47
C GLY A 124 -2.39 -1.24 10.96
N ALA A 125 -3.21 -1.72 11.89
CA ALA A 125 -4.61 -2.01 11.67
C ALA A 125 -5.46 -0.72 11.82
N ILE A 126 -6.70 -0.78 11.34
CA ILE A 126 -7.70 0.26 11.53
C ILE A 126 -8.92 -0.35 12.25
N GLU A 127 -9.60 0.44 13.06
CA GLU A 127 -10.91 0.04 13.59
C GLU A 127 -11.91 -0.07 12.45
N SER A 128 -12.68 -1.15 12.46
CA SER A 128 -13.68 -1.42 11.44
C SER A 128 -14.63 -2.52 11.93
N THR A 129 -15.85 -2.51 11.42
CA THR A 129 -16.84 -3.57 11.62
C THR A 129 -17.08 -4.39 10.35
N ALA A 130 -16.38 -4.10 9.25
CA ALA A 130 -16.59 -4.74 7.95
C ALA A 130 -16.04 -6.18 7.92
N VAL A 131 -16.92 -7.17 7.98
CA VAL A 131 -16.61 -8.60 7.94
C VAL A 131 -16.80 -9.23 6.56
N THR A 132 -17.33 -8.47 5.59
CA THR A 132 -17.55 -8.87 4.20
C THR A 132 -16.96 -7.87 3.20
N VAL A 133 -16.81 -8.30 1.94
CA VAL A 133 -16.35 -7.41 0.85
C VAL A 133 -17.35 -6.27 0.64
N GLU A 134 -18.65 -6.57 0.70
CA GLU A 134 -19.72 -5.59 0.58
C GLU A 134 -19.59 -4.49 1.64
N GLU A 135 -19.40 -4.86 2.91
CA GLU A 135 -19.23 -3.89 3.99
C GLU A 135 -17.96 -3.05 3.81
N ILE A 136 -16.86 -3.65 3.33
CA ILE A 136 -15.63 -2.89 3.03
C ILE A 136 -15.91 -1.86 1.93
N VAL A 137 -16.62 -2.23 0.86
CA VAL A 137 -16.99 -1.28 -0.20
C VAL A 137 -17.81 -0.11 0.37
N HIS A 138 -18.77 -0.38 1.26
CA HIS A 138 -19.58 0.67 1.89
C HIS A 138 -18.73 1.58 2.80
N GLU A 139 -17.80 1.02 3.57
CA GLU A 139 -16.87 1.78 4.40
C GLU A 139 -15.96 2.68 3.56
N MET A 140 -15.53 2.22 2.37
CA MET A 140 -14.69 3.01 1.45
C MET A 140 -15.41 4.20 0.83
N LEU A 141 -16.74 4.19 0.71
CA LEU A 141 -17.50 5.34 0.20
C LEU A 141 -17.45 6.56 1.13
N THR A 142 -17.18 6.37 2.43
CA THR A 142 -17.15 7.46 3.42
C THR A 142 -15.74 7.78 3.90
N THR A 143 -14.76 6.91 3.60
CA THR A 143 -13.37 7.06 4.05
C THR A 143 -12.61 8.11 3.23
N ARG A 144 -11.89 9.00 3.91
CA ARG A 144 -11.05 10.05 3.28
C ARG A 144 -9.55 9.82 3.44
N GLU A 145 -9.16 8.69 4.03
CA GLU A 145 -7.77 8.41 4.36
C GLU A 145 -7.12 7.52 3.31
N SER A 146 -5.85 7.79 2.98
CA SER A 146 -5.08 6.95 2.06
C SER A 146 -4.88 5.55 2.64
N GLU A 147 -4.92 4.54 1.76
CA GLU A 147 -4.76 3.12 2.11
C GLU A 147 -3.50 2.85 2.95
N ARG A 148 -2.36 3.44 2.59
CA ARG A 148 -1.05 3.19 3.24
C ARG A 148 -0.82 3.98 4.53
N ARG A 149 -1.82 4.69 5.06
CA ARG A 149 -1.65 5.53 6.28
C ARG A 149 -1.08 4.76 7.48
N GLY A 150 -1.52 3.52 7.67
CA GLY A 150 -1.11 2.66 8.79
C GLY A 150 0.29 2.05 8.67
N ARG A 151 1.08 2.37 7.65
CA ARG A 151 2.47 1.88 7.54
C ARG A 151 3.41 2.83 8.27
N ALA A 152 3.87 2.42 9.45
CA ALA A 152 4.80 3.20 10.27
C ALA A 152 6.09 3.62 9.52
N ILE A 153 6.53 2.83 8.52
CA ILE A 153 7.72 3.08 7.69
C ILE A 153 7.49 4.20 6.65
N ASP A 154 6.24 4.49 6.31
CA ASP A 154 5.88 5.45 5.26
C ASP A 154 5.69 6.89 5.83
N ARG A 155 5.93 7.11 7.14
CA ARG A 155 5.83 8.43 7.78
C ARG A 155 7.01 9.38 7.51
N ASP A 156 8.14 8.87 7.02
CA ASP A 156 9.31 9.70 6.68
C ASP A 156 9.19 10.30 5.27
N GLU A 157 9.02 11.63 5.26
CA GLU A 157 9.20 12.66 4.22
C GLU A 157 8.86 12.36 2.76
N SER A 158 8.16 13.31 2.14
CA SER A 158 7.82 13.37 0.70
C SER A 158 9.01 13.21 -0.26
N ALA A 159 10.25 13.45 0.20
CA ALA A 159 11.49 13.26 -0.56
C ALA A 159 12.13 11.87 -0.38
N ALA A 160 11.71 11.08 0.62
CA ALA A 160 12.28 9.77 0.92
C ALA A 160 11.99 8.75 -0.18
N MET A 161 10.86 8.88 -0.88
CA MET A 161 10.47 7.93 -1.92
C MET A 161 11.29 8.03 -3.21
N GLU A 162 11.58 9.24 -3.69
CA GLU A 162 12.49 9.40 -4.84
C GLU A 162 13.90 8.92 -4.51
N ARG A 163 14.37 9.16 -3.28
CA ARG A 163 15.63 8.62 -2.78
C ARG A 163 15.58 7.08 -2.71
N LYS A 164 14.55 6.48 -2.10
CA LYS A 164 14.33 5.01 -2.09
C LYS A 164 14.28 4.42 -3.51
N LYS A 165 13.72 5.12 -4.50
CA LYS A 165 13.72 4.70 -5.92
C LYS A 165 15.11 4.75 -6.56
N ARG A 166 15.90 5.79 -6.26
CA ARG A 166 17.30 5.88 -6.69
C ARG A 166 18.17 4.83 -6.02
N ASP A 167 17.86 4.48 -4.78
CA ASP A 167 18.57 3.48 -3.97
C ASP A 167 18.11 2.03 -4.28
N GLY A 168 17.15 1.84 -5.19
CA GLY A 168 16.73 0.54 -5.69
C GLY A 168 15.71 -0.21 -4.83
N TYR A 169 15.16 0.42 -3.80
CA TYR A 169 14.13 -0.17 -2.90
C TYR A 169 12.80 -0.47 -3.63
N PHE A 170 12.56 0.18 -4.78
CA PHE A 170 11.34 0.09 -5.59
C PHE A 170 11.63 0.02 -7.09
#